data_AF-A0A167MCJ0-F1
#
_entry.id   AF-A0A167MCJ0-F1
#
_cell.length_a   1.000
_cell.length_b   1.000
_cell.length_c   1.000
_cell.angle_alpha   90.00
_cell.angle_beta   90.00
_cell.angle_gamma   90.00
#
_symmetry.space_group_name_H-M   'P 1'
#
loop_
_entity.id
_entity.type
_entity.pdbx_description
1 polymer ?
#
loop_
_entity_poly.entity_id
_entity_poly.type
_entity_poly.pdbx_seq_one_letter_code
_entity_poly.pdbx_strand_id
1 'polypeptide(L)'
;MAEQLAQRYGVSIFKKHIAQYEPVDPMYESYVDQKGRTRRRRREIPPGLSARDAKILKKVQRRAHYLDKGMSLCGFRVGWTFWIGLVPGAGDVADAALNYFLVVKKARQAEIPRWLVERMLLNNAISAGIGFVPIVGDIALATFKANSRNAALLEEFLRVRGVQFIQSQPQPGVLPG
;
A
#
# COMPACT_ATOMS: atom_id res chain seq x y z
N MET A 1 37.04 -6.40 14.65
CA MET A 1 36.19 -7.61 14.48
C MET A 1 34.94 -7.59 15.36
N ALA A 2 35.04 -7.36 16.68
CA ALA A 2 33.88 -7.30 17.59
C ALA A 2 32.88 -6.16 17.28
N GLU A 3 33.37 -4.95 16.94
CA GLU A 3 32.50 -3.81 16.59
C GLU A 3 31.66 -4.05 15.33
N GLN A 4 32.23 -4.67 14.30
CA GLN A 4 31.52 -5.01 13.07
C GLN A 4 30.43 -6.07 13.30
N LEU A 5 30.67 -7.00 14.23
CA LEU A 5 29.66 -7.99 14.64
C LEU A 5 28.52 -7.32 15.42
N ALA A 6 28.84 -6.49 16.42
CA ALA A 6 27.84 -5.76 17.20
C ALA A 6 26.96 -4.86 16.31
N GLN A 7 27.57 -4.16 15.35
CA GLN A 7 26.85 -3.30 14.41
C GLN A 7 25.92 -4.12 13.48
N ARG A 8 26.37 -5.28 12.98
CA ARG A 8 25.53 -6.18 12.18
C ARG A 8 24.37 -6.77 12.98
N TYR A 9 24.61 -7.16 14.23
CA TYR A 9 23.57 -7.67 15.12
C TYR A 9 22.53 -6.59 15.46
N GLY A 10 22.96 -5.37 15.79
CA GLY A 10 22.06 -4.24 16.04
C GLY A 10 21.18 -3.90 14.83
N VAL A 11 21.77 -3.81 13.64
CA VAL A 11 21.03 -3.55 12.40
C VAL A 11 20.05 -4.69 12.07
N SER A 12 20.41 -5.94 12.35
CA SER A 12 19.52 -7.10 12.13
C SER A 12 18.29 -7.08 13.04
N ILE A 13 18.47 -6.79 14.34
CA ILE A 13 17.37 -6.69 15.30
C ILE A 13 16.46 -5.50 14.95
N PHE A 14 17.05 -4.36 14.58
CA PHE A 14 16.31 -3.18 14.15
C PHE A 14 15.48 -3.44 12.88
N LYS A 15 16.07 -4.09 11.87
CA LYS A 15 15.35 -4.48 10.65
C LYS A 15 14.17 -5.40 10.93
N LYS A 16 14.32 -6.37 11.83
CA LYS A 16 13.23 -7.28 12.23
C LYS A 16 12.09 -6.53 12.92
N HIS A 17 12.41 -5.63 13.85
CA HIS A 17 11.40 -4.79 14.51
C HIS A 17 10.68 -3.90 13.53
N ILE A 18 11.41 -3.27 12.61
CA ILE A 18 10.83 -2.41 11.57
C ILE A 18 9.90 -3.19 10.63
N ALA A 19 10.32 -4.38 10.20
CA ALA A 19 9.54 -5.20 9.27
C ALA A 19 8.16 -5.56 9.82
N GLN A 20 7.98 -5.58 11.15
CA GLN A 20 6.70 -5.82 11.80
C GLN A 20 5.70 -4.66 11.61
N TYR A 21 6.18 -3.43 11.41
CA TYR A 21 5.34 -2.25 11.23
C TYR A 21 5.03 -1.93 9.77
N GLU A 22 5.66 -2.67 8.83
CA GLU A 22 5.35 -2.52 7.42
C GLU A 22 3.92 -2.98 7.13
N PRO A 23 3.11 -2.20 6.41
CA PRO A 23 1.80 -2.64 5.99
C PRO A 23 1.90 -3.85 5.04
N VAL A 24 0.87 -4.69 5.07
CA VAL A 24 0.75 -5.86 4.19
C VAL A 24 0.83 -5.43 2.73
N ASP A 25 1.61 -6.17 1.92
CA ASP A 25 1.71 -5.93 0.47
C ASP A 25 0.31 -5.99 -0.16
N PRO A 26 -0.11 -4.93 -0.87
CA PRO A 26 -1.47 -4.85 -1.40
C PRO A 26 -1.69 -5.79 -2.59
N MET A 27 -0.63 -6.29 -3.23
CA MET A 27 -0.74 -7.10 -4.44
C MET A 27 -0.41 -8.58 -4.21
N TYR A 28 0.49 -8.89 -3.28
CA TYR A 28 0.96 -10.26 -3.04
C TYR A 28 0.80 -10.69 -1.59
N GLU A 29 0.55 -11.98 -1.38
CA GLU A 29 0.59 -12.63 -0.08
C GLU A 29 1.63 -13.73 -0.08
N SER A 30 2.33 -13.88 1.04
CA SER A 30 3.29 -14.95 1.27
C SER A 30 2.60 -16.14 1.92
N TYR A 31 2.80 -17.33 1.37
CA TYR A 31 2.37 -18.59 1.96
C TYR A 31 3.56 -19.55 2.03
N VAL A 32 3.54 -20.45 3.01
CA VAL A 32 4.55 -21.50 3.15
C VAL A 32 4.04 -22.72 2.40
N ASP A 33 4.82 -23.23 1.45
CA ASP A 33 4.47 -24.47 0.74
C ASP A 33 4.64 -25.69 1.65
N GLN A 34 4.13 -26.85 1.20
CA GLN A 34 4.25 -28.11 1.94
C GLN A 34 5.70 -28.54 2.20
N LYS A 35 6.68 -27.92 1.51
CA LYS A 35 8.11 -28.16 1.63
C LYS A 35 8.81 -27.10 2.50
N GLY A 36 8.06 -26.27 3.21
CA GLY A 36 8.59 -25.23 4.10
C GLY A 36 9.16 -24.00 3.39
N ARG A 37 8.96 -23.85 2.07
CA ARG A 37 9.47 -22.71 1.30
C ARG A 37 8.45 -21.59 1.24
N THR A 38 8.88 -20.36 1.52
CA THR A 38 8.05 -19.18 1.34
C THR A 38 7.84 -18.88 -0.13
N ARG A 39 6.59 -18.93 -0.58
CA ARG A 39 6.16 -18.56 -1.93
C ARG A 39 5.29 -17.33 -1.88
N ARG A 40 5.25 -16.58 -2.98
CA ARG A 40 4.37 -15.42 -3.14
C ARG A 40 3.31 -15.76 -4.17
N ARG A 41 2.04 -15.51 -3.84
CA ARG A 41 0.94 -15.51 -4.80
C ARG A 41 0.26 -14.15 -4.83
N ARG A 42 -0.45 -13.87 -5.91
CA ARG A 42 -1.26 -12.66 -6.01
C ARG A 42 -2.41 -12.78 -5.01
N ARG A 43 -2.70 -11.70 -4.28
CA ARG A 43 -3.84 -11.67 -3.37
C ARG A 43 -5.15 -11.85 -4.14
N GLU A 44 -6.02 -12.65 -3.54
CA GLU A 44 -7.37 -12.87 -4.06
C GLU A 44 -8.24 -11.65 -3.77
N ILE A 45 -9.22 -11.42 -4.65
CA ILE A 45 -10.17 -10.31 -4.49
C ILE A 45 -11.21 -10.77 -3.45
N PRO A 46 -11.63 -9.91 -2.51
CA PRO A 46 -12.67 -10.29 -1.56
C PRO A 46 -13.94 -10.76 -2.27
N PRO A 47 -14.65 -11.77 -1.73
CA PRO A 47 -15.88 -12.27 -2.33
C PRO A 47 -17.01 -11.24 -2.22
N GLY A 48 -18.01 -11.35 -3.10
CA GLY A 48 -19.22 -10.51 -3.05
C GLY A 48 -19.06 -9.10 -3.64
N LEU A 49 -17.87 -8.74 -4.15
CA LEU A 49 -17.68 -7.47 -4.84
C LEU A 49 -18.34 -7.48 -6.23
N SER A 50 -18.89 -6.33 -6.61
CA SER A 50 -19.27 -6.07 -8.00
C SER A 50 -18.03 -6.12 -8.91
N ALA A 51 -18.22 -6.43 -10.20
CA ALA A 51 -17.14 -6.43 -11.19
C ALA A 51 -16.44 -5.06 -11.29
N ARG A 52 -17.18 -3.97 -11.06
CA ARG A 52 -16.65 -2.60 -11.00
C ARG A 52 -15.71 -2.43 -9.82
N ASP A 53 -16.14 -2.79 -8.61
CA ASP A 53 -15.37 -2.63 -7.38
C ASP A 53 -14.12 -3.51 -7.39
N ALA A 54 -14.25 -4.77 -7.83
CA ALA A 54 -13.12 -5.68 -8.03
C ALA A 54 -12.06 -5.08 -8.98
N LYS A 55 -12.49 -4.47 -10.09
CA LYS A 55 -11.59 -3.82 -11.06
C LYS A 55 -10.92 -2.57 -10.48
N ILE A 56 -11.63 -1.79 -9.66
CA ILE A 56 -11.08 -0.61 -8.99
C ILE A 56 -10.04 -1.05 -7.96
N LEU A 57 -10.38 -1.99 -7.07
CA LEU A 57 -9.49 -2.53 -6.06
C LEU A 57 -8.20 -3.07 -6.68
N LYS A 58 -8.30 -3.90 -7.72
CA LYS A 58 -7.13 -4.45 -8.43
C LYS A 58 -6.22 -3.37 -9.06
N LYS A 59 -6.79 -2.23 -9.48
CA LYS A 59 -6.01 -1.09 -10.00
C LYS A 59 -5.33 -0.34 -8.86
N VAL A 60 -6.03 -0.10 -7.75
CA VAL A 60 -5.50 0.59 -6.58
C VAL A 60 -4.38 -0.23 -5.94
N GLN A 61 -4.59 -1.52 -5.68
CA GLN A 61 -3.58 -2.42 -5.12
C GLN A 61 -2.31 -2.47 -5.98
N ARG A 62 -2.46 -2.55 -7.30
CA ARG A 62 -1.32 -2.54 -8.23
C ARG A 62 -0.54 -1.23 -8.15
N ARG A 63 -1.23 -0.09 -8.21
CA ARG A 63 -0.60 1.23 -8.16
C ARG A 63 0.11 1.45 -6.84
N ALA A 64 -0.54 1.09 -5.73
CA ALA A 64 0.05 1.16 -4.40
C ALA A 64 1.31 0.31 -4.27
N HIS A 65 1.27 -0.94 -4.76
CA HIS A 65 2.43 -1.84 -4.76
C HIS A 65 3.65 -1.24 -5.47
N TYR A 66 3.45 -0.63 -6.64
CA TYR A 66 4.55 -0.05 -7.42
C TYR A 66 5.03 1.30 -6.87
N LEU A 67 4.15 2.11 -6.27
CA LEU A 67 4.56 3.35 -5.63
C LEU A 67 5.40 3.07 -4.38
N ASP A 68 4.98 2.15 -3.50
CA ASP A 68 5.68 1.86 -2.25
C ASP A 68 6.93 0.97 -2.41
N LYS A 69 7.04 0.21 -3.50
CA LYS A 69 8.30 -0.48 -3.84
C LYS A 69 9.40 0.48 -4.30
N GLY A 70 9.06 1.74 -4.54
CA GLY A 70 9.88 2.67 -5.28
C GLY A 70 9.63 2.53 -6.78
N MET A 71 9.44 3.66 -7.44
CA MET A 71 9.51 3.71 -8.89
C MET A 71 10.95 3.41 -9.30
N SER A 72 11.19 2.24 -9.90
CA SER A 72 12.07 2.24 -11.07
C SER A 72 11.34 3.11 -12.08
N LEU A 73 11.61 4.43 -12.03
CA LEU A 73 11.13 5.33 -13.05
C LEU A 73 11.95 4.98 -14.29
N CYS A 74 11.39 4.04 -15.07
CA CYS A 74 11.69 3.71 -16.45
C CYS A 74 13.18 3.60 -16.75
N GLY A 75 13.78 2.41 -16.89
CA GLY A 75 15.20 2.17 -17.23
C GLY A 75 15.78 2.97 -18.42
N PHE A 76 15.86 4.29 -18.28
CA PHE A 76 16.18 5.34 -19.22
C PHE A 76 16.90 6.44 -18.41
N ARG A 77 18.01 6.94 -18.96
CA ARG A 77 18.77 8.07 -18.43
C ARG A 77 18.27 9.38 -19.09
N VAL A 78 17.81 10.35 -18.26
CA VAL A 78 17.69 11.83 -18.44
C VAL A 78 16.62 12.38 -19.43
N GLY A 79 15.80 13.44 -19.21
CA GLY A 79 15.49 14.30 -18.05
C GLY A 79 14.51 15.47 -18.38
N TRP A 80 13.77 15.99 -17.38
CA TRP A 80 13.81 17.42 -17.01
C TRP A 80 14.89 17.45 -15.94
N THR A 81 16.14 17.61 -16.40
CA THR A 81 17.38 17.68 -15.62
C THR A 81 17.13 18.38 -14.29
N PHE A 82 17.75 17.97 -13.18
CA PHE A 82 18.29 18.98 -12.26
C PHE A 82 17.28 19.91 -11.51
N TRP A 83 15.97 19.89 -11.81
CA TRP A 83 14.96 20.80 -11.27
C TRP A 83 14.56 20.50 -9.82
N ILE A 84 14.95 19.34 -9.30
CA ILE A 84 14.91 19.03 -7.87
C ILE A 84 16.25 18.38 -7.47
N GLY A 85 17.37 18.98 -7.86
CA GLY A 85 18.66 18.63 -7.25
C GLY A 85 18.85 19.25 -5.86
N LEU A 86 17.99 20.20 -5.41
CA LEU A 86 18.36 21.12 -4.32
C LEU A 86 17.20 21.68 -3.46
N VAL A 87 15.96 21.21 -3.61
CA VAL A 87 14.84 21.76 -2.79
C VAL A 87 14.19 20.65 -1.97
N PRO A 88 14.48 20.59 -0.64
CA PRO A 88 13.68 19.82 0.31
C PRO A 88 12.19 20.10 0.09
N GLY A 89 11.36 19.06 -0.04
CA GLY A 89 9.90 19.18 -0.21
C GLY A 89 9.36 18.97 -1.63
N ALA A 90 10.14 19.15 -2.70
CA ALA A 90 9.60 18.98 -4.06
C ALA A 90 9.41 17.50 -4.46
N GLY A 91 10.25 16.60 -3.94
CA GLY A 91 10.05 15.15 -4.04
C GLY A 91 8.77 14.71 -3.31
N ASP A 92 8.52 15.27 -2.12
CA ASP A 92 7.35 14.96 -1.31
C ASP A 92 6.05 15.45 -1.96
N VAL A 93 6.07 16.62 -2.61
CA VAL A 93 4.93 17.14 -3.40
C VAL A 93 4.63 16.23 -4.58
N ALA A 94 5.65 15.77 -5.31
CA ALA A 94 5.47 14.85 -6.43
C ALA A 94 4.91 13.50 -5.98
N ASP A 95 5.42 12.94 -4.89
CA ASP A 95 4.91 11.68 -4.31
C ASP A 95 3.46 11.82 -3.81
N ALA A 96 3.16 12.91 -3.10
CA ALA A 96 1.81 13.21 -2.65
C ALA A 96 0.83 13.36 -3.83
N ALA A 97 1.24 14.02 -4.91
CA ALA A 97 0.45 14.16 -6.12
C ALA A 97 0.21 12.80 -6.81
N LEU A 98 1.26 12.00 -6.98
CA LEU A 98 1.16 10.66 -7.58
C LEU A 98 0.23 9.76 -6.77
N ASN A 99 0.39 9.72 -5.44
CA ASN A 99 -0.49 8.98 -4.55
C ASN A 99 -1.94 9.45 -4.70
N TYR A 100 -2.20 10.76 -4.67
CA TYR A 100 -3.55 11.28 -4.85
C TYR A 100 -4.19 10.86 -6.18
N PHE A 101 -3.50 11.05 -7.31
CA PHE A 101 -4.07 10.74 -8.63
C PHE A 101 -4.18 9.24 -8.91
N LEU A 102 -3.23 8.44 -8.43
CA LEU A 102 -3.16 7.02 -8.74
C LEU A 102 -3.96 6.17 -7.76
N VAL A 103 -3.95 6.51 -6.47
CA VAL A 103 -4.57 5.72 -5.39
C VAL A 103 -5.88 6.36 -4.96
N VAL A 104 -5.86 7.57 -4.39
CA VAL A 104 -7.04 8.20 -3.76
C VAL A 104 -8.15 8.50 -4.77
N LYS A 105 -7.84 9.19 -5.87
CA LYS A 105 -8.80 9.52 -6.93
C LYS A 105 -9.41 8.26 -7.55
N LYS A 106 -8.64 7.18 -7.63
CA LYS A 106 -9.13 5.91 -8.15
C LYS A 106 -10.04 5.18 -7.16
N ALA A 107 -9.70 5.19 -5.88
CA ALA A 107 -10.52 4.64 -4.80
C ALA A 107 -11.88 5.35 -4.69
N ARG A 108 -11.91 6.68 -4.88
CA ARG A 108 -13.16 7.46 -4.92
C ARG A 108 -14.17 6.99 -5.97
N GLN A 109 -13.72 6.32 -7.04
CA GLN A 109 -14.61 5.75 -8.05
C GLN A 109 -15.40 4.53 -7.55
N ALA A 110 -15.04 3.96 -6.40
CA ALA A 110 -15.79 2.89 -5.74
C ALA A 110 -16.86 3.46 -4.76
N GLU A 111 -17.17 4.77 -4.85
CA GLU A 111 -18.23 5.40 -4.05
C GLU A 111 -18.00 5.17 -2.54
N ILE A 112 -16.75 5.36 -2.12
CA ILE A 112 -16.35 5.23 -0.72
C ILE A 112 -16.80 6.45 0.09
N PRO A 113 -17.10 6.28 1.39
CA PRO A 113 -17.55 7.38 2.24
C PRO A 113 -16.43 8.40 2.47
N ARG A 114 -16.83 9.65 2.76
CA ARG A 114 -15.91 10.79 2.93
C ARG A 114 -14.85 10.54 4.00
N TRP A 115 -15.23 9.96 5.13
CA TRP A 115 -14.30 9.65 6.23
C TRP A 115 -13.16 8.71 5.78
N LEU A 116 -13.43 7.79 4.84
CA LEU A 116 -12.41 6.88 4.34
C LEU A 116 -11.41 7.62 3.45
N VAL A 117 -11.90 8.54 2.61
CA VAL A 117 -11.06 9.43 1.80
C VAL A 117 -10.18 10.29 2.70
N GLU A 118 -10.76 10.89 3.74
CA GLU A 118 -10.01 11.72 4.70
C GLU A 118 -8.92 10.92 5.40
N ARG A 119 -9.19 9.66 5.79
CA ARG A 119 -8.19 8.76 6.35
C ARG A 119 -7.07 8.42 5.36
N MET A 120 -7.40 8.26 4.08
CA MET A 120 -6.38 8.06 3.04
C MET A 120 -5.51 9.30 2.83
N LEU A 121 -6.12 10.50 2.88
CA LEU A 121 -5.39 11.77 2.79
C LEU A 121 -4.52 12.00 4.03
N LEU A 122 -4.97 11.60 5.21
CA LEU A 122 -4.18 11.67 6.44
C LEU A 122 -2.92 10.79 6.36
N ASN A 123 -3.03 9.56 5.82
CA ASN A 123 -1.85 8.73 5.57
C ASN A 123 -0.84 9.44 4.65
N ASN A 124 -1.32 10.15 3.61
CA ASN A 124 -0.45 10.89 2.70
C ASN A 124 0.21 12.09 3.41
N ALA A 125 -0.56 12.83 4.22
CA ALA A 125 -0.04 13.95 4.99
C ALA A 125 1.03 13.51 5.99
N ILE A 126 0.84 12.37 6.66
CA ILE A 126 1.85 11.80 7.56
C ILE A 126 3.09 11.39 6.75
N SER A 127 2.92 10.76 5.59
CA SER A 127 4.03 10.36 4.72
C SER A 127 4.88 11.56 4.27
N ALA A 128 4.22 12.63 3.81
CA ALA A 128 4.89 13.87 3.44
C ALA A 128 5.56 14.53 4.66
N GLY A 129 4.89 14.52 5.82
CA GLY A 129 5.43 14.96 7.10
C GLY A 129 6.74 14.27 7.49
N ILE A 130 6.79 12.95 7.31
CA ILE A 130 7.98 12.12 7.59
C ILE A 130 9.13 12.48 6.63
N GLY A 131 8.83 12.74 5.36
CA GLY A 131 9.82 13.09 4.33
C GLY A 131 10.63 14.36 4.63
N PHE A 132 10.14 15.25 5.49
CA PHE A 132 10.85 16.47 5.87
C PHE A 132 12.05 16.25 6.80
N VAL A 133 12.19 15.08 7.43
CA VAL A 133 13.30 14.80 8.36
C VAL A 133 14.39 13.99 7.64
N PRO A 134 15.57 14.56 7.33
CA PRO A 134 16.63 13.82 6.64
C PRO A 134 17.10 12.61 7.46
N ILE A 135 17.50 11.51 6.80
CA ILE A 135 18.05 10.28 7.40
C ILE A 135 17.00 9.45 8.16
N VAL A 136 16.36 10.02 9.17
CA VAL A 136 15.32 9.33 9.96
C VAL A 136 14.04 9.19 9.14
N GLY A 137 13.68 10.25 8.41
CA GLY A 137 12.52 10.27 7.53
C GLY A 137 12.62 9.26 6.40
N ASP A 138 13.81 9.01 5.84
CA ASP A 138 13.99 8.00 4.78
C ASP A 138 13.62 6.58 5.25
N ILE A 139 14.06 6.22 6.45
CA ILE A 139 13.74 4.93 7.08
C ILE A 139 12.24 4.88 7.45
N ALA A 140 11.73 5.94 8.07
CA ALA A 140 10.33 6.02 8.45
C ALA A 140 9.40 6.02 7.22
N LEU A 141 9.78 6.64 6.11
CA LEU A 141 9.02 6.67 4.86
C LEU A 141 8.97 5.28 4.21
N ALA A 142 10.12 4.61 4.13
CA ALA A 142 10.24 3.25 3.59
C ALA A 142 9.38 2.23 4.35
N THR A 143 9.09 2.50 5.62
CA THR A 143 8.33 1.61 6.50
C THR A 143 6.87 2.02 6.63
N PHE A 144 6.58 3.32 6.48
CA PHE A 144 5.24 3.87 6.54
C PHE A 144 4.39 3.44 5.33
N LYS A 145 4.93 3.46 4.10
CA LYS A 145 4.26 2.93 2.89
C LYS A 145 2.78 3.37 2.78
N ALA A 146 2.57 4.68 2.63
CA ALA A 146 1.23 5.28 2.68
C ALA A 146 0.28 4.71 1.61
N ASN A 147 0.79 4.36 0.43
CA ASN A 147 -0.06 3.87 -0.65
C ASN A 147 -0.65 2.48 -0.32
N SER A 148 0.12 1.60 0.32
CA SER A 148 -0.29 0.26 0.74
C SER A 148 -1.31 0.32 1.86
N ARG A 149 -1.14 1.27 2.80
CA ARG A 149 -2.15 1.55 3.84
C ARG A 149 -3.47 2.03 3.24
N ASN A 150 -3.39 2.91 2.25
CA ASN A 150 -4.55 3.39 1.50
C ASN A 150 -5.25 2.28 0.72
N ALA A 151 -4.48 1.38 0.09
CA ALA A 151 -5.03 0.21 -0.58
C ALA A 151 -5.70 -0.76 0.41
N ALA A 152 -5.10 -0.97 1.58
CA ALA A 152 -5.69 -1.81 2.63
C ALA A 152 -7.00 -1.24 3.18
N LEU A 153 -7.07 0.09 3.39
CA LEU A 153 -8.30 0.78 3.78
C LEU A 153 -9.43 0.57 2.77
N LEU A 154 -9.13 0.70 1.48
CA LEU A 154 -10.10 0.45 0.43
C LEU A 154 -10.53 -1.03 0.39
N GLU A 155 -9.58 -1.95 0.49
CA GLU A 155 -9.85 -3.38 0.48
C GLU A 155 -10.77 -3.80 1.62
N GLU A 156 -10.51 -3.31 2.84
CA GLU A 156 -11.31 -3.61 4.03
C GLU A 156 -12.74 -3.09 3.88
N PHE A 157 -12.90 -1.85 3.42
CA PHE A 157 -14.21 -1.29 3.17
C PHE A 157 -15.00 -2.09 2.11
N LEU A 158 -14.34 -2.48 1.01
CA LEU A 158 -14.98 -3.27 -0.04
C LEU A 158 -15.27 -4.70 0.42
N ARG A 159 -14.45 -5.29 1.28
CA ARG A 159 -14.69 -6.60 1.90
C ARG A 159 -15.99 -6.57 2.70
N VAL A 160 -16.18 -5.58 3.58
CA VAL A 160 -17.42 -5.43 4.35
C VAL A 160 -18.62 -5.26 3.43
N ARG A 161 -18.50 -4.41 2.40
CA ARG A 161 -19.55 -4.23 1.38
C ARG A 161 -19.90 -5.54 0.66
N GLY A 162 -18.89 -6.34 0.29
CA GLY A 162 -19.08 -7.62 -0.38
C GLY A 162 -19.78 -8.65 0.50
N VAL A 163 -19.43 -8.72 1.79
CA VAL A 163 -20.11 -9.58 2.77
C VAL A 163 -21.58 -9.19 2.91
N GLN A 164 -21.88 -7.89 3.03
CA GLN A 164 -23.26 -7.39 3.11
C GLN A 164 -24.06 -7.76 1.85
N PHE A 165 -23.44 -7.66 0.67
CA PHE A 165 -24.06 -8.05 -0.58
C PHE A 165 -24.41 -9.55 -0.60
N ILE A 166 -23.49 -10.42 -0.21
CA ILE A 166 -23.74 -11.87 -0.11
C ILE A 166 -24.88 -12.16 0.86
N GLN A 167 -24.90 -11.52 2.03
CA GLN A 167 -25.94 -11.71 3.05
C GLN A 167 -27.31 -11.23 2.59
N SER A 168 -27.37 -10.19 1.76
CA SER A 168 -28.62 -9.65 1.21
C SER A 168 -29.20 -10.49 0.07
N GLN A 169 -28.42 -11.39 -0.54
CA GLN A 169 -28.93 -12.27 -1.59
C GLN A 169 -29.70 -13.43 -0.97
N PRO A 170 -30.90 -13.75 -1.48
CA PRO A 170 -31.60 -14.97 -1.10
C PRO A 170 -30.69 -16.17 -1.37
N GLN A 171 -30.49 -17.05 -0.38
CA GLN A 171 -29.72 -18.27 -0.58
C GLN A 171 -30.38 -19.10 -1.69
N PRO A 172 -29.66 -19.45 -2.77
CA PRO A 172 -30.20 -20.38 -3.76
C PRO A 172 -30.25 -21.77 -3.11
N GLY A 173 -31.39 -22.13 -2.50
CA GLY A 173 -31.62 -23.48 -1.97
C GLY A 173 -32.51 -23.62 -0.74
N VAL A 174 -32.91 -22.54 -0.06
CA VAL A 174 -33.87 -22.65 1.05
C VAL A 174 -35.29 -22.52 0.50
N LEU A 175 -35.92 -23.65 0.19
CA LEU A 175 -37.36 -23.69 -0.05
C LEU A 175 -38.06 -23.24 1.25
N PRO A 176 -39.01 -22.27 1.20
CA PRO A 176 -39.88 -22.04 2.34
C PRO A 176 -40.71 -23.31 2.57
N GLY A 177 -40.49 -23.94 3.72
CA GLY A 177 -41.29 -25.06 4.21
C GLY A 177 -42.67 -24.60 4.67
#